data_AF-A0A1Q5KCK2-F1
#
_entry.id   AF-A0A1Q5KCK2-F1
#
_cell.length_a   1.000
_cell.length_b   1.000
_cell.length_c   1.000
_cell.angle_alpha   90.00
_cell.angle_beta   90.00
_cell.angle_gamma   90.00
#
_symmetry.space_group_name_H-M   'P 1'
#
loop_
_entity.id
_entity.type
_entity.pdbx_description
1 polymer ?
#
loop_
_entity_poly.entity_id
_entity_poly.type
_entity_poly.pdbx_seq_one_letter_code
_entity_poly.pdbx_strand_id
1 'polypeptide(L)'
;MRRLLAVSPLVTTVVAAVFSMGVAAPAQAASGWTAHVQCTKMRISDNSAHGFVQGHGWAKTQPDAWKAAIKDANDQMREGYRAKHCTKKNITRG
;
A
#
# COMPACT_ATOMS: atom_id res chain seq x y z
N MET A 1 16.84 -27.84 69.45
CA MET A 1 16.15 -26.54 69.26
C MET A 1 17.01 -25.71 68.30
N ARG A 2 16.72 -25.71 66.99
CA ARG A 2 15.94 -24.71 66.22
C ARG A 2 16.36 -23.24 66.41
N ARG A 3 16.96 -22.64 65.36
CA ARG A 3 16.67 -21.33 64.68
C ARG A 3 17.97 -20.79 64.04
N LEU A 4 18.18 -20.88 62.71
CA LEU A 4 17.70 -20.06 61.59
C LEU A 4 18.12 -18.58 61.62
N LEU A 5 19.08 -18.22 60.76
CA LEU A 5 19.13 -16.97 59.97
C LEU A 5 19.79 -17.35 58.62
N ALA A 6 19.00 -17.79 57.64
CA ALA A 6 18.41 -16.97 56.57
C ALA A 6 19.47 -16.37 55.62
N VAL A 7 20.01 -17.21 54.74
CA VAL A 7 20.76 -16.80 53.54
C VAL A 7 19.74 -16.67 52.42
N SER A 8 19.47 -15.45 51.97
CA SER A 8 18.63 -15.19 50.79
C SER A 8 19.51 -15.11 49.54
N PRO A 9 19.45 -16.07 48.60
CA PRO A 9 19.95 -15.83 47.26
C PRO A 9 18.87 -15.11 46.46
N LEU A 10 19.17 -13.88 46.03
CA LEU A 10 18.41 -13.16 45.02
C LEU A 10 18.37 -14.03 43.76
N VAL A 11 17.16 -14.47 43.41
CA VAL A 11 16.86 -15.29 42.24
C VAL A 11 16.98 -14.41 41.00
N THR A 12 18.05 -14.58 40.23
CA THR A 12 18.21 -13.97 38.91
C THR A 12 17.38 -14.78 37.91
N THR A 13 16.23 -14.25 37.50
CA THR A 13 15.38 -14.86 36.47
C THR A 13 16.05 -14.74 35.10
N VAL A 14 16.43 -15.87 34.51
CA VAL A 14 16.91 -15.96 33.13
C VAL A 14 15.69 -15.88 32.20
N VAL A 15 15.52 -14.76 31.51
CA VAL A 15 14.52 -14.63 30.44
C VAL A 15 15.10 -15.26 29.18
N ALA A 16 14.70 -16.50 28.91
CA ALA A 16 14.97 -17.15 27.62
C ALA A 16 14.04 -16.53 26.56
N ALA A 17 14.54 -15.52 25.85
CA ALA A 17 13.87 -15.01 24.65
C ALA A 17 14.08 -16.02 23.51
N VAL A 18 13.14 -16.94 23.35
CA VAL A 18 13.02 -17.76 22.15
C VAL A 18 12.60 -16.82 21.03
N PHE A 19 13.56 -16.32 20.26
CA PHE A 19 13.26 -15.70 18.97
C PHE A 19 12.72 -16.81 18.07
N SER A 20 11.40 -16.94 18.05
CA SER A 20 10.66 -17.62 17.01
C SER A 20 11.11 -17.02 15.67
N MET A 21 12.04 -17.70 15.01
CA MET A 21 12.32 -17.53 13.60
C MET A 21 11.07 -17.98 12.86
N GLY A 22 10.06 -17.11 12.89
CA GLY A 22 8.94 -17.15 11.99
C GLY A 22 9.56 -17.07 10.61
N VAL A 23 9.58 -18.20 9.93
CA VAL A 23 9.74 -18.27 8.49
C VAL A 23 8.77 -17.24 7.93
N ALA A 24 9.30 -16.10 7.50
CA ALA A 24 8.59 -15.20 6.62
C ALA A 24 8.43 -16.01 5.33
N ALA A 25 7.38 -16.83 5.27
CA ALA A 25 6.88 -17.33 4.01
C ALA A 25 6.83 -16.11 3.10
N PRO A 26 7.44 -16.16 1.89
CA PRO A 26 7.40 -15.02 1.00
C PRO A 26 5.92 -14.69 0.89
N ALA A 27 5.55 -13.47 1.28
CA ALA A 27 4.19 -12.97 1.09
C ALA A 27 3.87 -13.34 -0.35
N GLN A 28 2.98 -14.32 -0.54
CA GLN A 28 2.63 -14.81 -1.86
C GLN A 28 2.37 -13.55 -2.66
N ALA A 29 3.21 -13.30 -3.67
CA ALA A 29 3.05 -12.17 -4.57
C ALA A 29 1.58 -12.17 -4.95
N ALA A 30 0.82 -11.26 -4.33
CA ALA A 30 -0.62 -11.38 -4.34
C ALA A 30 -0.98 -11.14 -5.79
N SER A 31 -1.33 -12.21 -6.52
CA SER A 31 -1.44 -12.15 -7.98
C SER A 31 -2.51 -11.12 -8.30
N GLY A 32 -2.07 -9.91 -8.61
CA GLY A 32 -2.87 -8.71 -8.69
C GLY A 32 -2.66 -8.10 -10.04
N TRP A 33 -3.39 -7.04 -10.31
CA TRP A 33 -3.31 -6.31 -11.55
C TRP A 33 -2.75 -4.93 -11.27
N THR A 34 -1.76 -4.53 -12.03
CA THR A 34 -1.23 -3.17 -12.05
C THR A 34 -1.71 -2.50 -13.33
N ALA A 35 -2.30 -1.32 -13.20
CA ALA A 35 -2.79 -0.51 -14.30
C ALA A 35 -2.09 0.87 -14.31
N HIS A 36 -1.78 1.31 -15.52
CA HIS A 36 -1.27 2.64 -15.83
C HIS A 36 -2.24 3.33 -16.79
N VAL A 37 -2.70 4.51 -16.41
CA VAL A 37 -3.58 5.35 -17.22
C VAL A 37 -2.86 6.62 -17.63
N GLN A 38 -3.27 7.18 -18.77
CA GLN A 38 -3.02 8.59 -19.09
C GLN A 38 -4.38 9.26 -19.30
N CYS A 39 -4.66 10.32 -18.55
CA CYS A 39 -5.89 11.09 -18.63
C CYS A 39 -5.59 12.54 -19.04
N THR A 40 -6.52 13.17 -19.74
CA THR A 40 -6.50 14.61 -19.99
C THR A 40 -6.83 15.36 -18.70
N LYS A 41 -5.98 16.32 -18.33
CA LYS A 41 -6.24 17.28 -17.27
C LYS A 41 -7.22 18.32 -17.76
N MET A 42 -8.44 18.33 -17.22
CA MET A 42 -9.50 19.23 -17.64
C MET A 42 -9.79 20.24 -16.53
N ARG A 43 -9.86 21.53 -16.87
CA ARG A 43 -10.33 22.56 -15.95
C ARG A 43 -11.84 22.44 -15.80
N ILE A 44 -12.36 22.45 -14.57
CA ILE A 44 -13.78 22.21 -14.28
C ILE A 44 -14.65 23.37 -14.76
N SER A 45 -14.18 24.62 -14.62
CA SER A 45 -14.99 25.81 -14.88
C SER A 45 -15.40 25.99 -16.34
N ASP A 46 -14.55 25.62 -17.29
CA ASP A 46 -14.76 25.82 -18.73
C ASP A 46 -14.49 24.58 -19.57
N ASN A 47 -14.17 23.45 -18.92
CA ASN A 47 -13.93 22.16 -19.58
C ASN A 47 -12.80 22.26 -20.64
N SER A 48 -11.83 23.15 -20.44
CA SER A 48 -10.65 23.26 -21.29
C SER A 48 -9.59 22.22 -20.91
N ALA A 49 -8.80 21.77 -21.89
CA ALA A 49 -7.73 20.80 -21.70
C ALA A 49 -6.40 21.49 -21.38
N HIS A 50 -5.74 21.06 -20.30
CA HIS A 50 -4.49 21.64 -19.77
C HIS A 50 -3.37 20.60 -19.67
N GLY A 51 -3.30 19.71 -20.66
CA GLY A 51 -2.29 18.65 -20.75
C GLY A 51 -2.76 17.31 -20.20
N PHE A 52 -1.82 16.47 -19.76
CA PHE A 52 -2.07 15.09 -19.34
C PHE A 52 -1.58 14.83 -17.92
N VAL A 53 -2.23 13.88 -17.26
CA VAL A 53 -1.80 13.28 -15.99
C VAL A 53 -1.66 11.76 -16.18
N GLN A 54 -0.72 11.16 -15.47
CA GLN A 54 -0.58 9.71 -15.40
C GLN A 54 -1.07 9.22 -14.05
N GLY A 55 -1.80 8.10 -14.05
CA GLY A 55 -2.28 7.48 -12.83
C GLY A 55 -1.89 6.01 -12.75
N HIS A 56 -1.69 5.55 -11.53
CA HIS A 56 -1.21 4.21 -11.21
C HIS A 56 -2.18 3.54 -10.24
N GLY A 57 -2.46 2.26 -10.46
CA GLY A 57 -3.40 1.53 -9.62
C GLY A 57 -3.07 0.06 -9.55
N TRP A 58 -3.16 -0.49 -8.35
CA TRP A 58 -3.10 -1.91 -8.12
C TRP A 58 -4.41 -2.41 -7.53
N ALA A 59 -4.90 -3.56 -7.99
CA ALA A 59 -6.03 -4.25 -7.36
C ALA A 59 -6.02 -5.75 -7.65
N LYS A 60 -6.88 -6.51 -6.97
CA LYS A 60 -7.05 -7.96 -7.21
C LYS A 60 -7.63 -8.28 -8.58
N THR A 61 -8.35 -7.34 -9.20
CA THR A 61 -8.99 -7.52 -10.50
C THR A 61 -8.52 -6.44 -11.48
N GLN A 62 -8.47 -6.79 -12.76
CA GLN A 62 -8.14 -5.85 -13.84
C GLN A 62 -9.02 -4.58 -13.85
N PRO A 63 -10.38 -4.66 -13.75
CA PRO A 63 -11.21 -3.46 -13.74
C PRO A 63 -11.00 -2.60 -12.50
N ASP A 64 -10.71 -3.18 -11.35
CA ASP A 64 -10.46 -2.42 -10.13
C ASP A 64 -9.09 -1.75 -10.16
N ALA A 65 -8.08 -2.37 -10.77
CA ALA A 65 -6.77 -1.76 -10.97
C ALA A 65 -6.90 -0.53 -11.89
N TRP A 66 -7.70 -0.65 -12.95
CA TRP A 66 -8.03 0.47 -13.83
C TRP A 66 -8.75 1.62 -13.10
N LYS A 67 -9.76 1.30 -12.28
CA LYS A 67 -10.46 2.31 -11.47
C LYS A 67 -9.51 2.97 -10.47
N ALA A 68 -8.66 2.20 -9.80
CA ALA A 68 -7.66 2.70 -8.87
C ALA A 68 -6.69 3.67 -9.56
N ALA A 69 -6.24 3.33 -10.77
CA ALA A 69 -5.36 4.18 -11.56
C ALA A 69 -6.04 5.50 -12.01
N ILE A 70 -7.34 5.47 -12.36
CA ILE A 70 -8.11 6.70 -12.63
C ILE A 70 -8.29 7.53 -11.35
N LYS A 71 -8.51 6.87 -10.20
CA LYS A 71 -8.64 7.57 -8.92
C LYS A 71 -7.34 8.30 -8.59
N ASP A 72 -6.20 7.60 -8.68
CA ASP A 72 -4.87 8.19 -8.48
C ASP A 72 -4.63 9.39 -9.41
N ALA A 73 -4.96 9.28 -10.69
CA ALA A 73 -4.88 10.42 -11.62
C ALA A 73 -5.76 11.62 -11.22
N ASN A 74 -6.91 11.39 -10.57
CA ASN A 74 -7.76 12.46 -10.04
C ASN A 74 -7.24 13.01 -8.71
N ASP A 75 -6.70 12.17 -7.84
CA ASP A 75 -6.16 12.59 -6.53
C ASP A 75 -4.94 13.52 -6.70
N GLN A 76 -4.19 13.36 -7.80
CA GLN A 76 -3.08 14.25 -8.18
C GLN A 76 -3.54 15.64 -8.67
N MET A 77 -4.84 15.89 -8.86
CA MET A 77 -5.34 17.15 -9.39
C MET A 77 -5.38 18.23 -8.31
N ARG A 78 -4.92 19.43 -8.69
CA ARG A 78 -5.20 20.65 -7.93
C ARG A 78 -6.69 20.99 -8.03
N GLU A 79 -7.19 21.75 -7.05
CA GLU A 79 -8.55 22.28 -7.06
C GLU A 79 -8.89 22.96 -8.40
N GLY A 80 -10.13 22.75 -8.85
CA GLY A 80 -10.61 23.27 -10.13
C GLY A 80 -10.22 22.41 -11.35
N TYR A 81 -9.57 21.27 -11.17
CA TYR A 81 -9.25 20.32 -12.24
C TYR A 81 -9.79 18.92 -11.96
N ARG A 82 -10.01 18.15 -13.02
CA ARG A 82 -10.31 16.71 -12.95
C ARG A 82 -9.68 15.95 -14.11
N ALA A 83 -9.41 14.68 -13.91
CA ALA A 83 -8.97 13.78 -14.98
C ALA A 83 -10.16 13.33 -15.83
N LYS A 84 -10.07 13.45 -17.16
CA LYS A 84 -11.04 12.91 -18.13
C LYS A 84 -10.35 12.19 -19.29
N HIS A 85 -11.14 11.52 -20.13
CA HIS A 85 -10.66 10.90 -21.38
C HIS A 85 -9.46 9.97 -21.15
N CYS A 86 -9.54 9.15 -20.09
CA CYS A 86 -8.45 8.27 -19.69
C CYS A 86 -8.25 7.12 -20.70
N THR A 87 -7.00 6.90 -21.10
CA THR A 87 -6.58 5.82 -22.00
C THR A 87 -5.75 4.78 -21.27
N LYS A 88 -5.98 3.51 -21.62
CA LYS A 88 -5.23 2.35 -21.10
C LYS A 88 -3.84 2.37 -21.71
N LYS A 89 -2.82 2.68 -20.91
CA LYS A 89 -1.42 2.62 -21.36
C LYS A 89 -0.83 1.24 -21.14
N ASN A 90 -1.01 0.70 -19.94
CA ASN A 90 -0.55 -0.63 -19.62
C ASN A 90 -1.44 -1.24 -18.53
N ILE A 91 -1.81 -2.52 -18.67
CA ILE A 91 -2.43 -3.28 -17.58
C ILE A 91 -1.81 -4.67 -17.57
N THR A 92 -1.10 -5.00 -16.50
CA THR A 92 -0.34 -6.25 -16.36
C THR A 92 -0.75 -6.99 -15.10
N ARG A 93 -0.62 -8.31 -15.14
CA ARG A 93 -0.76 -9.17 -13.96
C ARG A 93 0.61 -9.28 -13.30
N GLY A 94 0.67 -9.03 -11.99
CA GLY A 94 1.83 -9.22 -11.13
C GLY A 94 1.89 -10.60 -10.49
#